data_AF-A0A803R6T6-F1
#
_entry.id   AF-A0A803R6T6-F1
#
_cell.length_a   1.000
_cell.length_b   1.000
_cell.length_c   1.000
_cell.angle_alpha   90.00
_cell.angle_beta   90.00
_cell.angle_gamma   90.00
#
_symmetry.space_group_name_H-M   'P 1'
#
loop_
_entity.id
_entity.type
_entity.pdbx_description
1 polymer ?
#
loop_
_entity_poly.entity_id
_entity_poly.type
_entity_poly.pdbx_seq_one_letter_code
_entity_poly.pdbx_strand_id
1 'polypeptide(L)'
;MAKNLVFPSPTSDCPFVLQVTRFSCGGFTIGFGISHMVSDGFGAAQIFKALAELSKGKELSVKPVWERERLVGTPIKESLKLSMSHPATSPYMPSSDIVDGIFYLKSDTMKRLKDEIISGGSPSNVTTFEILAAFVWKARLRALELNHDGKTCLYFATGLRKLIDPPLPEGYYGNAF
;
A
#
# COMPACT_ATOMS: atom_id res chain seq x y z
N MET A 1 13.71 0.86 -26.26
CA MET A 1 12.75 0.08 -25.45
C MET A 1 13.44 -0.34 -24.16
N ALA A 2 12.93 0.06 -23.00
CA ALA A 2 13.34 -0.60 -21.75
C ALA A 2 12.81 -2.04 -21.81
N LYS A 3 13.74 -2.99 -21.83
CA LYS A 3 13.40 -4.40 -21.60
C LYS A 3 12.76 -4.49 -20.22
N ASN A 4 11.71 -5.31 -20.11
CA ASN A 4 10.99 -5.61 -18.88
C ASN A 4 11.92 -5.50 -17.66
N LEU A 5 11.64 -4.53 -16.78
CA LEU A 5 12.32 -4.39 -15.49
C LEU A 5 11.83 -5.53 -14.61
N VAL A 6 12.29 -6.74 -14.89
CA VAL A 6 12.12 -7.89 -14.01
C VAL A 6 13.16 -7.72 -12.93
N PHE A 7 12.75 -7.12 -11.81
CA PHE A 7 13.54 -7.23 -10.60
C PHE A 7 13.60 -8.72 -10.24
N PRO A 8 14.78 -9.30 -9.95
CA PRO A 8 14.77 -10.50 -9.15
C PRO A 8 13.99 -10.15 -7.88
N SER A 9 12.90 -10.89 -7.63
CA SER A 9 12.13 -10.72 -6.38
C SER A 9 13.14 -10.75 -5.23
N PRO A 10 13.10 -9.81 -4.26
CA PRO A 10 13.97 -9.89 -3.09
C PRO A 10 13.74 -11.26 -2.44
N THR A 11 14.72 -12.15 -2.60
CA THR A 11 14.72 -13.45 -1.94
C THR A 11 14.98 -13.23 -0.46
N SER A 12 14.76 -14.26 0.37
CA SER A 12 15.08 -14.21 1.80
C SER A 12 16.52 -13.74 2.08
N ASP A 13 17.42 -13.87 1.11
CA ASP A 13 18.84 -13.52 1.22
C ASP A 13 19.15 -12.06 0.85
N CYS A 14 18.21 -11.31 0.27
CA CYS A 14 18.42 -9.93 -0.13
C CYS A 14 17.27 -9.00 0.31
N PRO A 15 17.34 -8.44 1.53
CA PRO A 15 16.26 -7.63 2.10
C PRO A 15 16.07 -6.27 1.41
N PHE A 16 17.04 -5.83 0.61
CA PHE A 16 17.01 -4.57 -0.12
C PHE A 16 17.78 -4.70 -1.44
N VAL A 17 17.16 -4.29 -2.54
CA VAL A 17 17.78 -4.21 -3.87
C VAL A 17 17.55 -2.81 -4.46
N LEU A 18 18.55 -2.32 -5.19
CA LEU A 18 18.50 -1.05 -5.92
C LEU A 18 19.06 -1.26 -7.32
N GLN A 19 18.34 -0.78 -8.34
CA GLN A 19 18.77 -0.85 -9.73
C GLN A 19 18.62 0.51 -10.40
N VAL A 20 19.66 0.94 -11.11
CA VAL A 20 19.63 2.12 -11.97
C VAL A 20 19.66 1.65 -13.43
N THR A 21 18.64 1.99 -14.19
CA THR A 21 18.54 1.63 -15.61
C THR A 21 18.69 2.90 -16.44
N ARG A 22 19.79 2.99 -17.20
CA ARG A 22 20.05 4.11 -18.10
C ARG A 22 19.46 3.86 -19.48
N PHE A 23 18.88 4.89 -20.08
CA PHE A 23 18.31 4.88 -21.41
C PHE A 23 19.30 5.50 -22.40
N SER A 24 19.15 5.18 -23.68
CA SER A 24 20.00 5.73 -24.75
C SER A 24 19.94 7.25 -24.87
N CYS A 25 18.85 7.89 -24.43
CA CYS A 25 18.72 9.34 -24.38
C CYS A 25 19.46 10.02 -23.22
N GLY A 26 20.16 9.25 -22.37
CA GLY A 26 20.84 9.77 -21.18
C GLY A 26 19.95 9.88 -19.93
N GLY A 27 18.64 9.75 -20.08
CA GLY A 27 17.72 9.58 -18.94
C GLY A 27 17.94 8.26 -18.22
N PHE A 28 17.44 8.14 -16.99
CA PHE A 28 17.50 6.89 -16.22
C PHE A 28 16.26 6.71 -15.35
N THR A 29 15.97 5.46 -15.00
CA THR A 29 15.02 5.09 -13.95
C THR A 29 15.79 4.48 -12.78
N ILE A 30 15.26 4.70 -11.58
CA ILE A 30 15.69 3.98 -10.38
C ILE A 30 14.51 3.13 -9.97
N GLY A 31 14.73 1.83 -9.77
CA GLY A 31 13.79 1.01 -9.06
C GLY A 31 14.46 0.27 -7.92
N PHE A 32 13.68 -0.06 -6.91
CA PHE A 32 14.16 -0.67 -5.70
C PHE A 32 13.13 -1.69 -5.22
N GLY A 33 13.60 -2.68 -4.46
CA GLY A 33 12.77 -3.67 -3.80
C GLY A 33 13.21 -3.78 -2.35
N ILE A 34 12.25 -3.86 -1.44
CA ILE A 34 12.50 -4.03 -0.01
C ILE A 34 11.63 -5.18 0.47
N SER A 35 12.21 -6.10 1.23
CA SER A 35 11.43 -7.13 1.91
C SER A 35 10.41 -6.47 2.83
N HIS A 36 9.12 -6.79 2.66
CA HIS A 36 8.06 -6.26 3.50
C HIS A 36 8.20 -6.70 4.97
N MET A 37 9.01 -7.73 5.26
CA MET A 37 9.38 -8.11 6.64
C MET A 37 10.25 -7.06 7.32
N VAL A 38 10.98 -6.26 6.54
CA VAL A 38 11.91 -5.25 7.05
C VAL A 38 11.24 -3.89 7.22
N SER A 39 10.35 -3.51 6.30
CA SER A 39 9.77 -2.16 6.25
C SER A 39 8.38 -2.15 5.61
N ASP A 40 7.52 -1.24 6.06
CA ASP A 40 6.27 -0.91 5.35
C ASP A 40 6.49 0.22 4.33
N GLY A 41 5.41 0.66 3.66
CA GLY A 41 5.49 1.73 2.67
C GLY A 41 6.03 3.06 3.21
N PHE A 42 5.81 3.37 4.49
CA PHE A 42 6.32 4.61 5.10
C PHE A 42 7.83 4.52 5.32
N GLY A 43 8.33 3.42 5.88
CA GLY A 43 9.77 3.21 6.05
C GLY A 43 10.50 3.11 4.70
N ALA A 44 9.91 2.46 3.70
CA ALA A 44 10.45 2.39 2.35
C ALA A 44 10.59 3.79 1.71
N ALA A 45 9.60 4.66 1.88
CA ALA A 45 9.67 6.05 1.41
C ALA A 45 10.78 6.84 2.12
N GLN A 46 11.00 6.62 3.43
CA GLN A 46 12.10 7.24 4.17
C GLN A 46 13.46 6.80 3.65
N ILE A 47 13.65 5.50 3.40
CA ILE A 47 14.89 4.96 2.84
C ILE A 47 15.19 5.61 1.48
N PHE A 48 14.16 5.74 0.63
CA PHE A 48 14.32 6.38 -0.67
C PHE A 48 14.65 7.88 -0.56
N LYS A 49 14.02 8.59 0.39
CA LYS A 49 14.34 9.98 0.69
C LYS A 49 15.79 10.13 1.19
N ALA A 50 16.22 9.27 2.10
CA ALA A 50 17.59 9.25 2.63
C ALA A 50 18.62 9.03 1.51
N LEU A 51 18.36 8.08 0.59
CA LEU A 51 19.21 7.86 -0.59
C LEU A 51 19.31 9.13 -1.45
N ALA A 52 18.20 9.82 -1.69
CA ALA A 52 18.18 11.06 -2.45
C ALA A 52 18.91 12.22 -1.74
N GLU A 53 18.86 12.30 -0.42
CA GLU A 53 19.61 13.29 0.38
C GLU A 53 21.11 13.03 0.32
N LEU A 54 21.53 11.79 0.59
CA LEU A 54 22.93 11.38 0.53
C LEU A 54 23.53 11.57 -0.86
N SER A 55 22.77 11.29 -1.92
CA SER A 55 23.22 11.53 -3.31
C SER A 55 23.52 13.01 -3.61
N LYS A 56 22.97 13.93 -2.81
CA LYS A 56 23.20 15.37 -2.91
C LYS A 56 24.26 15.87 -1.92
N GLY A 57 24.95 14.96 -1.23
CA GLY A 57 25.93 15.29 -0.19
C GLY A 57 25.31 15.94 1.05
N LYS A 58 24.00 15.75 1.28
CA LYS A 58 23.31 16.26 2.46
C LYS A 58 23.37 15.24 3.59
N GLU A 59 23.28 15.73 4.82
CA GLU A 59 22.99 14.88 5.97
C GLU A 59 21.53 14.40 5.95
N LEU A 60 21.28 13.28 6.63
CA LEU A 60 19.95 12.69 6.74
C LEU A 60 19.03 13.60 7.56
N SER A 61 17.88 13.97 6.99
CA SER A 61 16.87 14.75 7.70
C SER A 61 16.21 13.97 8.85
N VAL A 62 16.11 12.65 8.71
CA VAL A 62 15.55 11.73 9.71
C VAL A 62 16.56 10.62 9.93
N LYS A 63 17.01 10.43 11.18
CA LYS A 63 17.88 9.32 11.54
C LYS A 63 17.06 8.04 11.69
N PRO A 64 17.44 6.92 11.07
CA PRO A 64 16.70 5.67 11.19
C PRO A 64 16.76 5.14 12.62
N VAL A 65 15.65 4.58 13.09
CA VAL A 65 15.50 3.98 14.43
C VAL A 65 15.06 2.52 14.28
N TRP A 66 15.70 1.63 15.04
CA TRP A 66 15.40 0.20 15.03
C TRP A 66 14.17 -0.13 15.88
N GLU A 67 14.27 -0.02 17.21
CA GLU A 67 13.23 -0.18 18.24
C GLU A 67 12.09 -1.19 17.94
N ARG A 68 12.40 -2.34 17.33
CA ARG A 68 11.41 -3.34 16.90
C ARG A 68 10.73 -4.03 18.08
N GLU A 69 11.41 -4.08 19.22
CA GLU A 69 10.92 -4.59 20.49
C GLU A 69 9.64 -3.89 20.97
N ARG A 70 9.38 -2.66 20.50
CA ARG A 70 8.17 -1.91 20.84
C ARG A 70 6.88 -2.48 20.25
N LEU A 71 6.99 -3.34 19.23
CA LEU A 71 5.86 -3.98 18.56
C LEU A 71 5.93 -5.51 18.67
N VAL A 72 6.31 -6.01 19.84
CA VAL A 72 6.29 -7.45 20.14
C VAL A 72 5.05 -7.77 20.97
N GLY A 73 4.08 -8.45 20.34
CA GLY A 73 2.88 -8.93 21.02
C GLY A 73 3.11 -10.24 21.76
N THR A 74 2.28 -10.50 22.79
CA THR A 74 2.19 -11.84 23.38
C THR A 74 1.30 -12.72 22.51
N PRO A 75 1.72 -13.94 22.14
CA PRO A 75 0.87 -14.84 21.35
C PRO A 75 -0.47 -15.10 22.06
N ILE A 76 -1.58 -14.73 21.41
CA ILE A 76 -2.92 -15.05 21.89
C ILE A 76 -3.22 -16.50 21.50
N LYS A 77 -3.62 -17.34 22.46
CA LYS A 77 -3.90 -18.78 22.24
C LYS A 77 -5.10 -19.03 21.32
N GLU A 78 -6.05 -18.09 21.29
CA GLU A 78 -7.21 -18.13 20.42
C GLU A 78 -6.99 -17.17 19.25
N SER A 79 -7.03 -17.70 18.02
CA SER A 79 -6.98 -16.87 16.83
C SER A 79 -8.24 -16.01 16.75
N LEU A 80 -8.08 -14.72 16.43
CA LEU A 80 -9.17 -13.87 15.97
C LEU A 80 -9.71 -14.47 14.67
N LYS A 81 -10.75 -15.31 14.79
CA LYS A 81 -11.43 -15.90 13.64
C LYS A 81 -12.31 -14.82 13.01
N LEU A 82 -11.78 -14.15 11.99
CA LEU A 82 -12.61 -13.37 11.10
C LEU A 82 -13.45 -14.34 10.26
N SER A 83 -14.65 -14.66 10.73
CA SER A 83 -15.51 -15.66 10.11
C SER A 83 -16.12 -15.13 8.81
N MET A 84 -15.44 -15.37 7.69
CA MET A 84 -16.00 -15.21 6.34
C MET A 84 -16.70 -16.51 5.91
N SER A 85 -17.72 -16.93 6.67
CA SER A 85 -18.60 -18.03 6.25
C SER A 85 -19.24 -17.68 4.90
N HIS A 86 -19.03 -18.52 3.87
CA HIS A 86 -19.59 -18.34 2.52
C HIS A 86 -19.07 -17.09 1.78
N PRO A 87 -17.78 -17.07 1.34
CA PRO A 87 -17.26 -15.98 0.53
C PRO A 87 -17.94 -15.93 -0.84
N ALA A 88 -18.09 -14.73 -1.40
CA ALA A 88 -18.58 -14.57 -2.76
C ALA A 88 -17.59 -15.16 -3.79
N THR A 89 -18.13 -15.76 -4.84
CA THR A 89 -17.42 -16.38 -5.95
C THR A 89 -17.67 -15.61 -7.23
N SER A 90 -16.69 -15.63 -8.14
CA SER A 90 -16.76 -15.03 -9.48
C SER A 90 -16.64 -16.13 -10.54
N PRO A 91 -17.39 -16.06 -11.66
CA PRO A 91 -17.17 -16.96 -12.80
C PRO A 91 -15.79 -16.76 -13.46
N TYR A 92 -15.12 -15.64 -13.19
CA TYR A 92 -13.81 -15.29 -13.75
C TYR A 92 -12.63 -15.65 -12.82
N MET A 93 -12.88 -16.22 -11.64
CA MET A 93 -11.83 -16.54 -10.66
C MET A 93 -11.91 -17.99 -10.17
N PRO A 94 -10.76 -18.63 -9.84
CA PRO A 94 -9.40 -18.09 -9.99
C PRO A 94 -8.93 -18.07 -11.45
N SER A 95 -8.18 -17.04 -11.83
CA SER A 95 -7.54 -16.92 -13.15
C SER A 95 -6.08 -16.50 -13.00
N SER A 96 -5.21 -17.02 -13.87
CA SER A 96 -3.83 -16.54 -14.03
C SER A 96 -3.71 -15.45 -15.11
N ASP A 97 -4.75 -15.26 -15.91
CA ASP A 97 -4.82 -14.22 -16.94
C ASP A 97 -5.27 -12.90 -16.31
N ILE A 98 -4.31 -12.20 -15.69
CA ILE A 98 -4.52 -10.93 -15.01
C ILE A 98 -3.76 -9.85 -15.78
N VAL A 99 -4.45 -8.75 -16.08
CA VAL A 99 -3.89 -7.58 -16.73
C VAL A 99 -3.82 -6.41 -15.76
N ASP A 100 -2.70 -5.68 -15.78
CA ASP A 100 -2.52 -4.45 -15.03
C ASP A 100 -2.98 -3.24 -15.85
N GLY A 101 -3.75 -2.36 -15.22
CA GLY A 101 -4.27 -1.14 -15.84
C GLY A 101 -4.18 0.06 -14.91
N ILE A 102 -3.96 1.25 -15.48
CA ILE A 102 -3.93 2.51 -14.74
C ILE A 102 -5.21 3.28 -15.04
N PHE A 103 -5.96 3.61 -13.99
CA PHE A 103 -7.19 4.40 -14.09
C PHE A 103 -6.94 5.81 -13.56
N TYR A 104 -7.17 6.81 -14.41
CA TYR A 104 -7.01 8.21 -14.05
C TYR A 104 -8.35 8.84 -13.67
N LEU A 105 -8.43 9.36 -12.44
CA LEU A 105 -9.60 10.07 -11.98
C LEU A 105 -9.31 11.57 -11.83
N LYS A 106 -10.04 12.38 -12.59
CA LYS A 106 -9.84 13.84 -12.62
C LYS A 106 -10.33 14.47 -11.31
N SER A 107 -9.67 15.56 -10.89
CA SER A 107 -10.03 16.35 -9.71
C SER A 107 -11.50 16.79 -9.72
N ASP A 108 -12.02 17.23 -10.86
CA ASP A 108 -13.41 17.71 -10.97
C ASP A 108 -14.42 16.57 -10.80
N THR A 109 -14.06 15.36 -11.25
CA THR A 109 -14.88 14.16 -11.04
C THR A 109 -14.87 13.78 -9.56
N MET A 110 -13.70 13.84 -8.91
CA MET A 110 -13.60 13.62 -7.46
C MET A 110 -14.41 14.62 -6.65
N LYS A 111 -14.37 15.90 -7.02
CA LYS A 111 -15.14 16.95 -6.37
C LYS A 111 -16.64 16.69 -6.49
N ARG A 112 -17.14 16.44 -7.71
CA ARG A 112 -18.55 16.13 -7.96
C ARG A 112 -19.01 14.90 -7.16
N LEU A 113 -18.23 13.82 -7.16
CA LEU A 113 -18.54 12.62 -6.38
C LEU A 113 -18.64 12.92 -4.89
N LYS A 114 -17.72 13.74 -4.36
CA LYS A 114 -17.74 14.16 -2.95
C LYS A 114 -18.98 14.99 -2.63
N ASP A 115 -19.33 15.95 -3.50
CA ASP A 115 -20.50 16.81 -3.33
C ASP A 115 -21.81 16.00 -3.36
N GLU A 116 -21.93 15.01 -4.26
CA GLU A 116 -23.08 14.10 -4.34
C GLU A 116 -23.23 13.25 -3.07
N ILE A 117 -22.13 12.69 -2.54
CA ILE A 117 -22.13 11.86 -1.33
C ILE A 117 -22.55 12.67 -0.09
N ILE A 118 -22.03 13.89 0.04
CA ILE A 118 -22.37 14.81 1.13
C ILE A 118 -23.84 15.24 1.01
N SER A 119 -24.30 15.58 -0.19
CA SER A 119 -25.70 15.96 -0.43
C SER A 119 -26.67 14.81 -0.17
N GLY A 120 -26.22 13.55 -0.32
CA GLY A 120 -26.96 12.34 0.02
C GLY A 120 -27.03 12.01 1.52
N GLY A 121 -26.56 12.91 2.39
CA GLY A 121 -26.66 12.77 3.86
C GLY A 121 -25.44 12.14 4.54
N SER A 122 -24.34 11.95 3.81
CA SER A 122 -23.07 11.51 4.42
C SER A 122 -22.39 12.64 5.19
N PRO A 123 -21.56 12.34 6.20
CA PRO A 123 -20.76 13.35 6.90
C PRO A 123 -19.88 14.19 5.96
N SER A 124 -19.67 15.46 6.29
CA SER A 124 -18.84 16.36 5.47
C SER A 124 -17.34 16.04 5.53
N ASN A 125 -16.90 15.24 6.50
CA ASN A 125 -15.50 14.88 6.74
C ASN A 125 -15.04 13.61 5.97
N VAL A 126 -15.85 13.08 5.06
CA VAL A 126 -15.46 11.93 4.23
C VAL A 126 -14.19 12.26 3.43
N THR A 127 -13.21 11.37 3.49
CA THR A 127 -11.91 11.50 2.85
C THR A 127 -11.95 11.03 1.39
N THR A 128 -11.01 11.53 0.58
CA THR A 128 -10.82 11.05 -0.79
C THR A 128 -10.54 9.55 -0.84
N PHE A 129 -9.79 9.02 0.15
CA PHE A 129 -9.48 7.61 0.24
C PHE A 129 -10.74 6.75 0.41
N GLU A 130 -11.63 7.12 1.34
CA GLU A 130 -12.89 6.37 1.57
C GLU A 130 -13.78 6.35 0.34
N ILE A 131 -13.92 7.50 -0.35
CA ILE A 131 -14.71 7.61 -1.59
C ILE A 131 -14.13 6.69 -2.66
N LEU A 132 -12.82 6.75 -2.88
CA LEU A 132 -12.13 5.94 -3.88
C LEU A 132 -12.19 4.45 -3.54
N ALA A 133 -11.96 4.08 -2.28
CA ALA A 133 -12.00 2.70 -1.83
C ALA A 133 -13.39 2.10 -2.03
N ALA A 134 -14.45 2.82 -1.64
CA ALA A 134 -15.83 2.40 -1.87
C ALA A 134 -16.16 2.29 -3.37
N PHE A 135 -15.74 3.27 -4.17
CA PHE A 135 -15.97 3.27 -5.62
C PHE A 135 -15.28 2.09 -6.31
N VAL A 136 -13.98 1.90 -6.08
CA VAL A 136 -13.18 0.82 -6.64
C VAL A 136 -13.71 -0.54 -6.16
N TRP A 137 -14.10 -0.64 -4.89
CA TRP A 137 -14.70 -1.86 -4.36
C TRP A 137 -15.97 -2.20 -5.12
N LYS A 138 -16.93 -1.28 -5.23
CA LYS A 138 -18.18 -1.46 -5.99
C LYS A 138 -17.93 -1.80 -7.47
N ALA A 139 -16.98 -1.12 -8.11
CA ALA A 139 -16.60 -1.41 -9.49
C ALA A 139 -16.03 -2.82 -9.64
N ARG A 140 -15.15 -3.25 -8.71
CA ARG A 140 -14.59 -4.60 -8.65
C ARG A 140 -15.66 -5.68 -8.48
N LEU A 141 -16.61 -5.49 -7.55
CA LEU A 141 -17.68 -6.48 -7.32
C LEU A 141 -18.51 -6.71 -8.59
N ARG A 142 -18.79 -5.64 -9.34
CA ARG A 142 -19.53 -5.69 -10.61
C ARG A 142 -18.73 -6.33 -11.74
N ALA A 143 -17.47 -5.90 -11.91
CA ALA A 143 -16.60 -6.41 -12.96
C ALA A 143 -16.30 -7.92 -12.79
N LEU A 144 -16.26 -8.40 -11.55
CA LEU A 144 -16.08 -9.81 -11.24
C LEU A 144 -17.39 -10.61 -11.24
N GLU A 145 -18.55 -9.99 -11.46
CA GLU A 145 -19.86 -10.67 -11.42
C GLU A 145 -20.02 -11.56 -10.17
N LEU A 146 -19.68 -11.01 -9.01
CA LEU A 146 -19.78 -11.76 -7.75
C LEU A 146 -21.23 -12.13 -7.46
N ASN A 147 -21.44 -13.37 -7.01
CA ASN A 147 -22.78 -13.82 -6.59
C ASN A 147 -23.29 -12.98 -5.42
N HIS A 148 -24.59 -12.68 -5.44
CA HIS A 148 -25.20 -11.76 -4.48
C HIS A 148 -25.31 -12.30 -3.06
N ASP A 149 -25.36 -13.62 -2.89
CA ASP A 149 -25.55 -14.27 -1.58
C ASP A 149 -24.24 -14.44 -0.79
N GLY A 150 -23.09 -14.25 -1.46
CA GLY A 150 -21.77 -14.42 -0.87
C GLY A 150 -21.30 -13.17 -0.12
N LYS A 151 -20.50 -13.37 0.94
CA LYS A 151 -19.89 -12.27 1.68
C LYS A 151 -18.65 -11.75 0.97
N THR A 152 -18.48 -10.43 0.99
CA THR A 152 -17.28 -9.74 0.48
C THR A 152 -16.65 -8.90 1.59
N CYS A 153 -15.35 -8.65 1.52
CA CYS A 153 -14.67 -7.83 2.51
C CYS A 153 -13.66 -6.90 1.82
N LEU A 154 -13.51 -5.70 2.38
CA LEU A 154 -12.53 -4.70 1.96
C LEU A 154 -11.59 -4.47 3.13
N TYR A 155 -10.29 -4.70 2.91
CA TYR A 155 -9.24 -4.50 3.91
C TYR A 155 -8.31 -3.37 3.48
N PHE A 156 -7.85 -2.61 4.45
CA PHE A 156 -6.79 -1.62 4.27
C PHE A 156 -5.91 -1.58 5.52
N ALA A 157 -4.61 -1.35 5.30
CA ALA A 157 -3.63 -1.16 6.36
C ALA A 157 -3.85 0.21 7.04
N THR A 158 -3.73 0.29 8.36
CA THR A 158 -4.02 1.52 9.11
C THR A 158 -2.86 1.91 9.99
N GLY A 159 -2.17 3.01 9.67
CA GLY A 159 -0.93 3.39 10.36
C GLY A 159 -1.09 3.52 11.88
N LEU A 160 -0.30 2.74 12.63
CA LEU A 160 -0.34 2.67 14.10
C LEU A 160 0.68 3.60 14.78
N ARG A 161 1.63 4.17 14.03
CA ARG A 161 2.78 4.93 14.58
C ARG A 161 2.42 5.97 15.65
N LYS A 162 1.31 6.70 15.46
CA LYS A 162 0.84 7.74 16.39
C LYS A 162 -0.07 7.20 17.51
N LEU A 163 -0.50 5.95 17.41
CA LEU A 163 -1.44 5.30 18.34
C LEU A 163 -0.70 4.47 19.40
N ILE A 164 0.53 4.04 19.13
CA ILE A 164 1.39 3.41 20.14
C ILE A 164 1.70 4.44 21.23
N ASP A 165 1.79 3.99 22.49
CA ASP A 165 2.20 4.81 23.63
C ASP A 165 3.54 4.29 24.21
N PRO A 166 4.62 5.11 24.20
CA PRO A 166 4.70 6.40 23.51
C PRO A 166 4.59 6.24 21.98
N PRO A 167 4.33 7.31 21.21
CA PRO A 167 4.35 7.24 19.75
C PRO A 167 5.67 6.71 19.22
N LEU A 168 5.64 5.99 18.08
CA LEU A 168 6.85 5.54 17.42
C LEU A 168 7.63 6.76 16.89
N PRO A 169 8.97 6.77 17.02
CA PRO A 169 9.78 7.89 16.58
C PRO A 169 9.69 8.04 15.06
N GLU A 170 9.92 9.26 14.57
CA GLU A 170 9.83 9.55 13.13
C GLU A 170 10.73 8.61 12.31
N GLY A 171 11.91 8.26 12.83
CA GLY A 171 12.85 7.33 12.18
C GLY A 171 12.48 5.85 12.20
N TYR A 172 11.36 5.46 12.82
CA TYR A 172 10.93 4.07 12.84
C TYR A 172 10.47 3.62 11.44
N TYR A 173 11.29 2.77 10.83
CA TYR A 173 11.09 2.30 9.46
C TYR A 173 10.51 0.88 9.37
N GLY A 174 10.25 0.22 10.50
CA GLY A 174 9.60 -1.10 10.53
C GLY A 174 8.12 -1.04 10.14
N ASN A 175 7.45 -2.20 10.12
CA ASN A 175 6.01 -2.29 9.92
C ASN A 175 5.26 -1.69 11.12
N ALA A 176 4.36 -0.73 10.87
CA ALA A 176 3.50 -0.16 11.91
C ALA A 176 2.13 0.24 11.34
N PHE A 177 1.31 -0.74 11.00
CA PHE A 177 -0.04 -0.61 10.43
C PHE A 177 -1.00 -1.71 10.93
#